data_AF-H1BDW7-F1
#
_entry.id   AF-H1BDW7-F1
#
_cell.length_a   1.000
_cell.length_b   1.000
_cell.length_c   1.000
_cell.angle_alpha   90.00
_cell.angle_beta   90.00
_cell.angle_gamma   90.00
#
_symmetry.space_group_name_H-M   'P 1'
#
loop_
_entity.id
_entity.type
_entity.pdbx_description
1 polymer ?
#
loop_
_entity_poly.entity_id
_entity_poly.type
_entity_poly.pdbx_seq_one_letter_code
_entity_poly.pdbx_strand_id
1 'polypeptide(L)'
;MVETMEETAQPIPNAQISVFRRDERGSIFIMECSTDEFGKTQRIELDAPDSSHSTDIHSLTRPYGQYDIHVAKEGYDTEVRNGVQIFAETDSTLTVIMQNSGVRSVSNTIDIGEHQLHEGGGCRSC
;
A
#
# COMPACT_ATOMS: atom_id res chain seq x y z
N MET A 1 -0.51 -3.32 8.76
CA MET A 1 -0.48 -2.12 9.62
C MET A 1 0.28 -1.02 8.91
N VAL A 2 -0.05 0.25 9.16
CA VAL A 2 0.68 1.41 8.60
C VAL A 2 1.34 2.19 9.74
N GLU A 3 2.57 2.64 9.50
CA GLU A 3 3.35 3.48 10.41
C GLU A 3 3.74 4.76 9.69
N THR A 4 3.61 5.91 10.34
CA THR A 4 3.94 7.22 9.79
C THR A 4 4.99 7.90 10.66
N MET A 5 6.10 8.29 10.05
CA MET A 5 7.21 8.96 10.73
C MET A 5 7.77 10.11 9.89
N GLU A 6 8.42 11.06 10.53
CA GLU A 6 9.18 12.12 9.86
C GLU A 6 10.56 11.62 9.42
N GLU A 7 11.26 12.42 8.61
CA GLU A 7 12.65 12.16 8.21
C GLU A 7 13.60 12.07 9.42
N THR A 8 13.26 12.74 10.52
CA THR A 8 13.97 12.70 11.80
C THR A 8 13.61 11.48 12.67
N ALA A 9 12.86 10.52 12.12
CA ALA A 9 12.31 9.34 12.81
C ALA A 9 11.37 9.68 13.98
N GLN A 10 10.72 10.84 13.95
CA GLN A 10 9.67 11.20 14.90
C GLN A 10 8.32 10.65 14.43
N PRO A 11 7.52 10.04 15.32
CA PRO A 11 6.20 9.54 14.95
C PRO A 11 5.24 10.68 14.62
N ILE A 12 4.43 10.52 13.58
CA ILE A 12 3.43 11.53 13.17
C ILE A 12 2.04 11.08 13.63
N PRO A 13 1.47 11.68 14.69
CA PRO A 13 0.15 11.29 15.16
C PRO A 13 -0.97 11.97 14.37
N ASN A 14 -2.14 11.34 14.36
CA ASN A 14 -3.33 11.82 13.64
C ASN A 14 -3.05 12.11 12.15
N ALA A 15 -2.19 11.32 11.50
CA ALA A 15 -2.14 11.25 10.04
C ALA A 15 -3.36 10.46 9.56
N GLN A 16 -3.98 10.88 8.46
CA GLN A 16 -5.14 10.24 7.88
C GLN A 16 -4.68 9.24 6.82
N ILE A 17 -5.05 7.98 6.98
CA ILE A 17 -4.74 6.88 6.08
C ILE A 17 -6.04 6.47 5.39
N SER A 18 -6.10 6.66 4.07
CA SER A 18 -7.20 6.18 3.23
C SER A 18 -6.71 4.99 2.40
N VAL A 19 -7.42 3.86 2.51
CA VAL A 19 -7.08 2.62 1.81
C VAL A 19 -8.09 2.38 0.69
N PHE A 20 -7.57 2.16 -0.50
CA PHE A 20 -8.34 1.84 -1.70
C PHE A 20 -7.89 0.48 -2.22
N ARG A 21 -8.82 -0.36 -2.67
CA ARG A 21 -8.53 -1.59 -3.40
C ARG A 21 -8.35 -1.25 -4.87
N ARG A 22 -7.25 -1.70 -5.48
CA ARG A 22 -6.99 -1.53 -6.90
C ARG A 22 -7.55 -2.73 -7.67
N ASP A 23 -8.53 -2.47 -8.52
CA ASP A 23 -9.10 -3.45 -9.45
C ASP A 23 -8.85 -3.00 -10.90
N GLU A 24 -9.18 -3.86 -11.88
CA GLU A 24 -8.98 -3.58 -13.31
C GLU A 24 -9.75 -2.36 -13.82
N ARG A 25 -10.79 -1.94 -13.09
CA ARG A 25 -11.64 -0.79 -13.41
C ARG A 25 -11.20 0.50 -12.72
N GLY A 26 -10.25 0.44 -11.80
CA GLY A 26 -9.79 1.57 -10.98
C GLY A 26 -9.73 1.25 -9.49
N SER A 27 -9.50 2.28 -8.69
CA SER A 27 -9.33 2.16 -7.22
C SER A 27 -10.67 2.39 -6.49
N ILE A 28 -11.07 1.44 -5.65
CA ILE A 28 -12.31 1.45 -4.86
C ILE A 28 -11.96 1.77 -3.41
N PHE A 29 -12.59 2.78 -2.82
CA PHE A 29 -12.41 3.09 -1.40
C PHE A 29 -12.87 1.95 -0.49
N ILE A 30 -12.01 1.51 0.42
CA ILE A 30 -12.29 0.42 1.38
C ILE A 30 -12.54 0.99 2.76
N MET A 31 -11.59 1.77 3.28
CA MET A 31 -11.69 2.34 4.62
C MET A 31 -10.75 3.52 4.80
N GLU A 32 -10.97 4.24 5.89
CA GLU A 32 -10.10 5.30 6.36
C GLU A 32 -9.86 5.15 7.86
N CYS A 33 -8.63 5.39 8.30
CA CYS A 33 -8.26 5.41 9.70
C CYS A 33 -7.21 6.50 9.96
N SER A 34 -6.90 6.74 11.23
CA SER A 34 -5.86 7.70 11.61
C SER A 34 -4.78 7.03 12.47
N THR A 35 -3.55 7.53 12.40
CA THR A 35 -2.48 7.09 13.30
C THR A 35 -2.69 7.57 14.72
N ASP A 36 -2.26 6.74 15.68
CA ASP A 36 -2.24 7.05 17.10
C ASP A 36 -1.09 7.99 17.49
N GLU A 37 -0.93 8.23 18.80
CA GLU A 37 0.15 9.03 19.39
C GLU A 37 1.57 8.51 19.10
N PHE A 38 1.72 7.25 18.68
CA PHE A 38 2.98 6.65 18.25
C PHE A 38 3.15 6.64 16.73
N GLY A 39 2.27 7.31 15.98
CA GLY A 39 2.32 7.33 14.51
C GLY A 39 1.97 5.98 13.90
N LYS A 40 1.13 5.19 14.57
CA LYS A 40 0.82 3.80 14.21
C LYS A 40 -0.67 3.61 14.03
N THR A 41 -1.07 2.82 13.03
CA THR A 41 -2.47 2.37 12.91
C THR A 41 -2.66 1.06 13.66
N GLN A 42 -3.90 0.71 13.98
CA GLN A 42 -4.21 -0.68 14.34
C GLN A 42 -4.00 -1.62 13.13
N ARG A 43 -4.07 -2.93 13.38
CA ARG A 43 -4.08 -3.92 12.30
C ARG A 43 -5.28 -3.64 11.39
N ILE A 44 -4.98 -3.53 10.10
CA ILE A 44 -5.96 -3.32 9.04
C ILE A 44 -6.20 -4.67 8.40
N GLU A 45 -7.39 -5.22 8.56
CA GLU A 45 -7.80 -6.46 7.90
C GLU A 45 -8.25 -6.12 6.48
N LEU A 46 -7.54 -6.67 5.49
CA LEU A 46 -7.83 -6.49 4.07
C LEU A 46 -8.11 -7.84 3.43
N ASP A 47 -9.15 -7.92 2.60
CA ASP A 47 -9.53 -9.15 1.91
C ASP A 47 -8.50 -9.55 0.84
N ALA A 48 -7.59 -10.45 1.19
CA ALA A 48 -6.69 -11.07 0.22
C ALA A 48 -7.31 -12.36 -0.37
N PRO A 49 -7.10 -12.65 -1.66
CA PRO A 49 -7.48 -13.92 -2.25
C PRO A 49 -6.75 -15.08 -1.59
N ASP A 50 -7.42 -16.23 -1.51
CA ASP A 50 -6.97 -17.41 -0.77
C ASP A 50 -5.58 -17.92 -1.22
N SER A 51 -4.74 -18.29 -0.25
CA SER A 51 -3.34 -18.73 -0.50
C SER A 51 -3.26 -19.99 -1.37
N SER A 52 -4.35 -20.77 -1.42
CA SER A 52 -4.49 -21.97 -2.25
C SER A 52 -4.24 -21.72 -3.76
N HIS A 53 -4.49 -20.50 -4.25
CA HIS A 53 -4.26 -20.13 -5.65
C HIS A 53 -2.79 -19.84 -5.99
N SER A 54 -1.92 -19.65 -4.99
CA SER A 54 -0.49 -19.38 -5.19
C SER A 54 0.31 -20.59 -5.69
N THR A 55 -0.26 -21.79 -5.62
CA THR A 55 0.42 -23.06 -5.92
C THR A 55 0.16 -23.57 -7.34
N ASP A 56 -0.78 -22.97 -8.07
CA ASP A 56 -1.14 -23.40 -9.42
C ASP A 56 -0.66 -22.38 -10.46
N ILE A 57 0.35 -22.76 -11.23
CA ILE A 57 0.96 -21.96 -12.30
C ILE A 57 -0.01 -21.66 -13.46
N HIS A 58 -1.16 -22.35 -13.49
CA HIS A 58 -2.27 -22.13 -14.44
C HIS A 58 -3.40 -21.27 -13.86
N SER A 59 -3.31 -20.84 -12.59
CA SER A 59 -4.29 -19.93 -12.02
C SER A 59 -4.17 -18.54 -12.65
N LEU A 60 -5.24 -18.12 -13.32
CA LEU A 60 -5.41 -16.75 -13.84
C LEU A 60 -5.70 -15.73 -12.71
N THR A 61 -5.88 -16.20 -11.48
CA THR A 61 -6.22 -15.38 -10.31
C THR A 61 -4.95 -14.99 -9.55
N ARG A 62 -4.75 -13.69 -9.37
CA ARG A 62 -3.61 -13.14 -8.61
C ARG A 62 -3.64 -13.66 -7.16
N PRO A 63 -2.52 -14.17 -6.61
CA PRO A 63 -2.47 -14.68 -5.22
C PRO A 63 -2.34 -13.56 -4.16
N TYR A 64 -2.44 -12.29 -4.59
CA TYR A 64 -2.36 -11.11 -3.74
C TYR A 64 -3.43 -10.09 -4.14
N GLY A 65 -3.91 -9.34 -3.16
CA GLY A 65 -4.71 -8.13 -3.41
C GLY A 65 -3.80 -6.93 -3.64
N GLN A 66 -4.17 -6.04 -4.58
CA GLN A 66 -3.50 -4.76 -4.76
C GLN A 66 -4.29 -3.65 -4.09
N TYR A 67 -3.60 -2.78 -3.35
CA TYR A 67 -4.21 -1.66 -2.65
C TYR A 67 -3.41 -0.38 -2.87
N ASP A 68 -4.13 0.74 -2.99
CA ASP A 68 -3.56 2.07 -2.99
C ASP A 68 -3.76 2.66 -1.59
N ILE A 69 -2.68 3.07 -0.95
CA ILE A 69 -2.68 3.61 0.41
C ILE A 69 -2.27 5.08 0.32
N HIS A 70 -3.16 5.95 0.76
CA HIS A 70 -2.95 7.39 0.77
C HIS A 70 -2.79 7.84 2.21
N VAL A 71 -1.74 8.61 2.49
CA VAL A 71 -1.45 9.15 3.82
C VAL A 71 -1.38 10.66 3.72
N ALA A 72 -2.28 11.35 4.42
CA ALA A 72 -2.38 12.81 4.41
C ALA A 72 -2.33 13.36 5.84
N LYS A 73 -1.66 14.49 6.01
CA LYS A 73 -1.60 15.20 7.29
C LYS A 73 -1.43 16.69 7.02
N GLU A 74 -2.17 17.54 7.72
CA GLU A 74 -1.97 18.99 7.65
C GLU A 74 -0.54 19.37 8.05
N GLY A 75 0.10 20.20 7.22
CA GLY A 75 1.50 20.60 7.39
C GLY A 75 2.52 19.58 6.87
N TYR A 76 2.08 18.49 6.25
CA TYR A 76 2.94 17.50 5.61
C TYR A 76 2.52 17.24 4.16
N ASP A 77 3.47 16.74 3.39
CA ASP A 77 3.22 16.28 2.03
C ASP A 77 2.37 15.00 2.06
N THR A 78 1.51 14.85 1.05
CA THR A 78 0.64 13.69 0.94
C THR A 78 1.42 12.54 0.34
N GLU A 79 1.52 11.43 1.05
CA GLU A 79 2.22 10.24 0.58
C GLU A 79 1.23 9.26 -0.02
N VAL A 80 1.42 8.90 -1.28
CA VAL A 80 0.59 7.92 -2.00
C VAL A 80 1.46 6.69 -2.30
N ARG A 81 0.96 5.52 -1.92
CA ARG A 81 1.57 4.20 -2.19
C ARG A 81 0.61 3.39 -3.03
N ASN A 82 0.91 3.34 -4.32
CA ASN A 82 0.09 2.66 -5.31
C ASN A 82 0.54 1.21 -5.49
N GLY A 83 -0.42 0.29 -5.62
CA GLY A 83 -0.13 -1.11 -5.95
C GLY A 83 0.50 -1.93 -4.81
N VAL A 84 0.24 -1.57 -3.55
CA VAL A 84 0.68 -2.35 -2.38
C VAL A 84 0.09 -3.75 -2.45
N GLN A 85 0.94 -4.76 -2.46
CA GLN A 85 0.55 -6.18 -2.59
C GLN A 85 0.39 -6.79 -1.20
N ILE A 86 -0.80 -7.28 -0.90
CA ILE A 86 -1.12 -7.94 0.37
C ILE A 86 -1.45 -9.41 0.08
N PHE A 87 -0.68 -10.30 0.71
CA PHE A 87 -0.85 -11.75 0.62
C PHE A 87 -1.74 -12.25 1.76
N ALA A 88 -2.51 -13.31 1.51
CA ALA A 88 -3.28 -13.96 2.56
C ALA A 88 -2.37 -14.42 3.71
N GLU A 89 -2.87 -14.29 4.93
CA GLU A 89 -2.22 -14.81 6.16
C GLU A 89 -0.82 -14.23 6.44
N THR A 90 -0.46 -13.10 5.82
CA THR A 90 0.84 -12.46 6.01
C THR A 90 0.69 -11.10 6.70
N ASP A 91 1.21 -10.97 7.92
CA ASP A 91 1.33 -9.67 8.57
C ASP A 91 2.36 -8.81 7.82
N SER A 92 1.93 -7.63 7.36
CA SER A 92 2.80 -6.64 6.71
C SER A 92 2.70 -5.29 7.42
N THR A 93 3.86 -4.64 7.56
CA THR A 93 3.96 -3.28 8.10
C THR A 93 4.46 -2.35 7.01
N LEU A 94 3.65 -1.36 6.66
CA LEU A 94 4.02 -0.32 5.71
C LEU A 94 4.47 0.92 6.47
N THR A 95 5.75 1.22 6.41
CA THR A 95 6.30 2.45 6.98
C THR A 95 6.32 3.56 5.93
N VAL A 96 5.73 4.70 6.27
CA VAL A 96 5.62 5.88 5.42
C VAL A 96 6.37 7.03 6.09
N ILE A 97 7.38 7.54 5.40
CA ILE A 97 8.12 8.73 5.84
C ILE A 97 7.43 9.93 5.20
N MET A 98 6.90 10.85 6.01
CA MET A 98 6.30 12.09 5.53
C MET A 98 7.28 13.24 5.69
N GLN A 99 7.28 14.14 4.72
CA GLN A 99 8.07 15.37 4.76
C GLN A 99 7.17 16.56 5.07
N ASN A 100 7.69 17.55 5.80
CA ASN A 100 6.93 18.76 6.12
C ASN A 100 6.60 19.52 4.83
N SER A 101 5.32 19.73 4.55
CA SER A 101 4.90 20.53 3.42
C SER A 101 5.20 21.97 3.78
N GLY A 102 6.24 22.55 3.18
CA GLY A 102 6.57 23.96 3.37
C GLY A 102 5.49 24.88 2.77
N VAL A 103 5.85 25.67 1.76
CA VAL A 103 4.94 26.66 1.16
C VAL A 103 3.93 26.01 0.19
N ARG A 104 4.14 24.76 -0.20
CA ARG A 104 3.27 24.02 -1.12
C ARG A 104 3.26 22.55 -0.75
N SER A 105 2.09 22.02 -0.41
CA SER A 105 1.86 20.59 -0.27
C SER A 105 2.02 19.91 -1.62
N VAL A 106 2.92 18.94 -1.69
CA VAL A 106 3.09 18.06 -2.84
C VAL A 106 2.56 16.67 -2.51
N SER A 107 2.19 15.92 -3.55
CA SER A 107 1.82 14.52 -3.44
C SER A 107 2.97 13.65 -3.93
N ASN A 108 3.58 12.87 -3.04
CA ASN A 108 4.64 11.92 -3.36
C ASN A 108 4.03 10.56 -3.67
N THR A 109 4.01 10.18 -4.94
CA THR A 109 3.46 8.89 -5.38
C THR A 109 4.58 7.89 -5.63
N ILE A 110 4.56 6.78 -4.89
CA ILE A 110 5.37 5.60 -5.20
C ILE A 110 4.44 4.55 -5.81
N ASP A 111 4.70 4.17 -7.05
CA ASP A 111 4.01 3.06 -7.72
C ASP A 111 4.84 1.79 -7.58
N ILE A 112 4.28 0.83 -6.84
CA ILE A 112 4.86 -0.50 -6.69
C ILE A 112 4.43 -1.28 -7.93
N GLY A 113 5.32 -1.27 -8.93
CA GLY A 113 5.10 -1.98 -10.19
C GLY A 113 4.79 -3.47 -9.99
N GLU A 114 4.20 -4.09 -11.01
CA GLU A 114 3.80 -5.49 -10.97
C GLU A 114 4.99 -6.41 -10.66
N HIS A 115 4.80 -7.34 -9.73
CA HIS A 115 5.83 -8.31 -9.38
C HIS A 115 5.89 -9.40 -10.46
N GLN A 116 7.10 -9.79 -10.88
CA GLN A 116 7.36 -10.74 -11.98
C GLN A 116 7.00 -12.21 -11.66
N LEU A 117 5.90 -12.47 -10.93
CA LEU A 117 5.31 -13.82 -10.79
C LEU A 117 4.32 -14.14 -11.93
N HIS A 118 4.10 -13.21 -12.86
CA HIS A 118 3.31 -13.41 -14.09
C HIS A 118 4.23 -13.38 -15.33
N GLU A 119 5.25 -14.23 -15.40
CA GLU A 119 5.87 -14.57 -16.69
C GLU A 119 5.77 -16.08 -16.93
N GLY A 120 4.53 -16.51 -17.13
CA GLY A 120 4.25 -17.70 -17.92
C GLY A 120 4.49 -17.40 -19.40
N GLY A 121 5.74 -17.53 -19.86
CA GLY A 121 6.04 -17.88 -21.25
C GLY A 121 6.67 -16.80 -22.13
N GLY A 122 7.85 -17.12 -22.65
CA GLY A 122 8.34 -16.48 -23.87
C GLY A 122 9.84 -16.25 -23.92
N CYS A 123 10.67 -17.26 -23.67
CA CYS A 123 12.03 -17.24 -24.20
C CYS A 123 11.94 -17.23 -25.74
N ARG A 124 11.85 -16.04 -26.32
CA ARG A 124 11.94 -15.79 -27.75
C ARG A 124 13.34 -15.28 -28.04
N SER A 125 14.14 -16.22 -28.55
CA SER A 125 15.13 -16.02 -29.61
C SER A 125 16.41 -15.26 -29.24
N CYS A 126 17.51 -16.01 -29.23
CA CYS A 126 18.65 -15.76 -30.11
C CYS A 126 19.08 -17.09 -30.74
#